data_AF-A0A353VGK1-F1
#
_entry.id   AF-A0A353VGK1-F1
#
_cell.length_a   1.000
_cell.length_b   1.000
_cell.length_c   1.000
_cell.angle_alpha   90.00
_cell.angle_beta   90.00
_cell.angle_gamma   90.00
#
_symmetry.space_group_name_H-M   'P 1'
#
loop_
_entity.id
_entity.type
_entity.pdbx_description
1 polymer ?
#
loop_
_entity_poly.entity_id
_entity_poly.type
_entity_poly.pdbx_seq_one_letter_code
_entity_poly.pdbx_strand_id
1 'polypeptide(L)'
;MNPRITPIVLVPFLFYLVSCSSTFQISSDYDRKADFSMYESFNFVPDSGLTAPGTQKMRSLIKDYMPSLGYVTSDEPDLYIGLNSRVQEKMGVTSTPTYGYGGYYGYYGWDSYTRTYVYNESTVVVDIIDVDETKLVWQGAATGEFDQYNLTEGKMEKMVNDIMGQYPFQAGTNEPRKLMYNKYYAKPK
;
A
#
# COMPACT_ATOMS: atom_id res chain seq x y z
N MET A 1 59.45 3.19 33.19
CA MET A 1 58.57 3.32 32.00
C MET A 1 57.45 2.30 32.17
N ASN A 2 56.25 2.73 32.56
CA ASN A 2 55.08 1.85 32.70
C ASN A 2 54.06 2.21 31.62
N PRO A 3 53.61 1.27 30.77
CA PRO A 3 52.58 1.57 29.79
C PRO A 3 51.21 1.63 30.49
N ARG A 4 50.47 2.71 30.25
CA ARG A 4 49.07 2.86 30.65
C ARG A 4 48.19 2.09 29.66
N ILE A 5 47.51 1.05 30.13
CA ILE A 5 46.53 0.30 29.35
C ILE A 5 45.20 1.03 29.48
N THR A 6 44.75 1.69 28.41
CA THR A 6 43.41 2.27 28.31
C THR A 6 42.40 1.18 27.91
N PRO A 7 41.26 1.05 28.61
CA PRO A 7 40.24 0.09 28.25
C PRO A 7 39.47 0.61 27.03
N ILE A 8 39.51 -0.12 25.92
CA ILE A 8 38.66 0.11 24.76
C ILE A 8 37.24 -0.34 25.16
N VAL A 9 36.36 0.62 25.40
CA VAL A 9 34.94 0.38 25.67
C VAL A 9 34.29 0.02 24.34
N LEU A 10 34.06 -1.28 24.13
CA LEU A 10 33.37 -1.83 22.97
C LEU A 10 31.87 -1.66 23.20
N VAL A 11 31.28 -0.59 22.66
CA VAL A 11 29.83 -0.34 22.71
C VAL A 11 29.16 -1.29 21.71
N PRO A 12 28.32 -2.25 22.14
CA PRO A 12 27.58 -3.07 21.20
C PRO A 12 26.49 -2.22 20.55
N PHE A 13 26.65 -1.97 19.25
CA PHE A 13 25.66 -1.30 18.42
C PHE A 13 24.49 -2.27 18.20
N LEU A 14 23.51 -2.22 19.11
CA LEU A 14 22.30 -3.03 19.05
C LEU A 14 21.42 -2.51 17.89
N PHE A 15 21.53 -3.14 16.71
CA PHE A 15 20.62 -2.91 15.60
C PHE A 15 19.24 -3.47 15.98
N TYR A 16 18.35 -2.60 16.45
CA TYR A 16 16.92 -2.92 16.53
C TYR A 16 16.39 -3.03 15.10
N LEU A 17 16.19 -4.26 14.62
CA LEU A 17 15.41 -4.53 13.42
C LEU A 17 13.96 -4.21 13.73
N VAL A 18 13.54 -2.96 13.50
CA VAL A 18 12.13 -2.59 13.50
C VAL A 18 11.52 -3.24 12.26
N SER A 19 10.92 -4.41 12.45
CA SER A 19 10.08 -5.04 11.43
C SER A 19 8.84 -4.17 11.25
N CYS A 20 8.86 -3.31 10.23
CA CYS A 20 7.67 -2.62 9.77
C CYS A 20 6.83 -3.63 8.96
N SER A 21 5.97 -4.39 9.63
CA SER A 21 4.97 -5.20 8.91
C SER A 21 4.06 -4.25 8.14
N SER A 22 4.01 -4.36 6.82
CA SER A 22 3.14 -3.53 6.00
C SER A 22 1.68 -3.80 6.35
N THR A 23 0.98 -2.79 6.87
CA THR A 23 -0.45 -2.86 7.25
C THR A 23 -1.36 -3.23 6.08
N PHE A 24 -0.92 -2.97 4.85
CA PHE A 24 -1.71 -3.15 3.63
C PHE A 24 -0.94 -3.98 2.62
N GLN A 25 -1.62 -4.93 2.00
CA GLN A 25 -1.14 -5.58 0.78
C GLN A 25 -1.52 -4.70 -0.41
N ILE A 26 -0.51 -4.22 -1.13
CA ILE A 26 -0.67 -3.33 -2.27
C ILE A 26 -0.43 -4.08 -3.58
N SER A 27 -1.37 -3.95 -4.51
CA SER A 27 -1.29 -4.47 -5.88
C SER A 27 -1.65 -3.36 -6.86
N SER A 28 -1.06 -3.38 -8.06
CA SER A 28 -1.48 -2.53 -9.16
C SER A 28 -1.30 -3.23 -10.50
N ASP A 29 -2.00 -2.73 -11.52
CA ASP A 29 -1.78 -3.09 -12.92
C ASP A 29 -2.08 -1.89 -13.82
N TYR A 30 -1.59 -1.92 -15.06
CA TYR A 30 -1.85 -0.90 -16.07
C TYR A 30 -2.00 -1.49 -17.46
N ASP A 31 -2.73 -0.79 -18.31
CA ASP A 31 -2.83 -1.17 -19.72
C ASP A 31 -1.53 -0.82 -20.47
N ARG A 32 -0.80 -1.86 -20.86
CA ARG A 32 0.45 -1.73 -21.64
C ARG A 32 0.25 -1.20 -23.07
N LYS A 33 -1.00 -1.07 -23.52
CA LYS A 33 -1.37 -0.50 -24.82
C LYS A 33 -1.80 0.97 -24.72
N ALA A 34 -2.04 1.49 -23.52
CA ALA A 34 -2.39 2.89 -23.34
C ALA A 34 -1.16 3.78 -23.61
N ASP A 35 -1.39 4.96 -24.18
CA ASP A 35 -0.37 5.97 -24.42
C ASP A 35 -0.42 7.02 -23.30
N PHE A 36 0.36 6.78 -22.24
CA PHE A 36 0.46 7.68 -21.10
C PHE A 36 1.11 9.01 -21.41
N SER A 37 1.73 9.17 -22.58
CA SER A 37 2.27 10.46 -23.01
C SER A 37 1.21 11.48 -23.40
N MET A 38 -0.04 11.06 -23.60
CA MET A 38 -1.14 11.95 -23.94
C MET A 38 -1.81 12.60 -22.72
N TYR A 39 -1.50 12.13 -21.51
CA TYR A 39 -2.20 12.57 -20.30
C TYR A 39 -1.38 13.61 -19.53
N GLU A 40 -1.92 14.81 -19.37
CA GLU A 40 -1.29 15.90 -18.60
C GLU A 40 -2.18 16.46 -17.49
N SER A 41 -3.48 16.22 -17.58
CA SER A 41 -4.48 16.74 -16.68
C SER A 41 -5.33 15.64 -16.05
N PHE A 42 -5.84 15.92 -14.86
CA PHE A 42 -6.73 15.00 -14.15
C PHE A 42 -7.87 15.74 -13.46
N ASN A 43 -8.94 15.00 -13.21
CA ASN A 43 -9.93 15.35 -12.20
C ASN A 43 -10.46 14.07 -11.56
N PHE A 44 -11.27 14.21 -10.53
CA PHE A 44 -11.97 13.06 -9.99
C PHE A 44 -13.28 12.84 -10.75
N VAL A 45 -13.72 11.58 -10.82
CA VAL A 45 -15.06 11.27 -11.36
C VAL A 45 -16.10 12.13 -10.61
N PRO A 46 -16.95 12.88 -11.35
CA PRO A 46 -18.07 13.61 -10.77
C PRO A 46 -19.03 12.63 -10.11
N ASP A 47 -19.44 12.92 -8.87
CA ASP A 47 -20.46 12.15 -8.16
C ASP A 47 -20.23 10.62 -8.13
N SER A 48 -19.10 10.19 -7.55
CA SER A 48 -18.75 8.76 -7.44
C SER A 48 -19.67 7.95 -6.51
N GLY A 49 -20.77 8.53 -5.99
CA GLY A 49 -21.67 7.89 -5.01
C GLY A 49 -21.02 7.55 -3.66
N LEU A 50 -19.75 7.90 -3.47
CA LEU A 50 -18.97 7.61 -2.26
C LEU A 50 -19.05 8.80 -1.32
N THR A 51 -19.97 8.70 -0.36
CA THR A 51 -20.26 9.73 0.65
C THR A 51 -19.59 9.47 1.99
N ALA A 52 -18.78 8.40 2.11
CA ALA A 52 -18.11 8.09 3.36
C ALA A 52 -17.08 9.20 3.71
N PRO A 53 -17.00 9.65 4.98
CA PRO A 53 -16.07 10.71 5.39
C PRO A 53 -14.61 10.46 4.99
N GLY A 54 -14.17 9.19 5.02
CA GLY A 54 -12.82 8.79 4.61
C GLY A 54 -12.53 9.00 3.12
N THR A 55 -13.56 8.98 2.26
CA THR A 55 -13.39 9.18 0.81
C THR A 55 -12.92 10.59 0.48
N GLN A 56 -13.45 11.63 1.15
CA GLN A 56 -13.06 13.01 0.87
C GLN A 56 -11.58 13.26 1.23
N LYS A 57 -11.13 12.73 2.37
CA LYS A 57 -9.72 12.83 2.77
C LYS A 57 -8.82 12.07 1.79
N MET A 58 -9.22 10.87 1.36
CA MET A 58 -8.49 10.10 0.34
C MET A 58 -8.39 10.88 -0.98
N ARG A 59 -9.49 11.50 -1.45
CA ARG A 59 -9.48 12.38 -2.63
C ARG A 59 -8.51 13.54 -2.45
N SER A 60 -8.51 14.20 -1.29
CA SER A 60 -7.56 15.28 -1.01
C SER A 60 -6.11 14.80 -1.09
N LEU A 61 -5.78 13.68 -0.45
CA LEU A 61 -4.42 13.14 -0.45
C LEU A 61 -3.94 12.74 -1.85
N ILE A 62 -4.81 12.19 -2.68
CA ILE A 62 -4.47 11.88 -4.07
C ILE A 62 -4.35 13.18 -4.89
N LYS A 63 -5.25 14.14 -4.69
CA LYS A 63 -5.18 15.46 -5.33
C LYS A 63 -3.84 16.14 -5.04
N ASP A 64 -3.31 15.99 -3.83
CA ASP A 64 -2.01 16.54 -3.44
C ASP A 64 -0.84 15.70 -3.97
N TYR A 65 -1.05 14.41 -4.23
CA TYR A 65 -0.04 13.52 -4.81
C TYR A 65 0.16 13.76 -6.31
N MET A 66 -0.91 13.95 -7.08
CA MET A 66 -0.87 14.04 -8.55
C MET A 66 0.04 15.15 -9.11
N PRO A 67 0.10 16.36 -8.52
CA PRO A 67 1.06 17.39 -8.93
C PRO A 67 2.52 16.96 -8.79
N SER A 68 2.85 16.10 -7.81
CA SER A 68 4.21 15.55 -7.70
C SER A 68 4.57 14.63 -8.88
N LEU A 69 3.57 14.15 -9.63
CA LEU A 69 3.74 13.38 -10.87
C LEU A 69 3.68 14.26 -12.13
N GLY A 70 3.53 15.57 -11.99
CA GLY A 70 3.45 16.53 -13.10
C GLY A 70 2.04 16.80 -13.61
N TYR A 71 1.01 16.14 -13.10
CA TYR A 71 -0.36 16.36 -13.57
C TYR A 71 -0.96 17.64 -12.99
N VAL A 72 -1.78 18.31 -13.79
CA VAL A 72 -2.55 19.50 -13.39
C VAL A 72 -4.04 19.18 -13.25
N THR A 73 -4.77 19.91 -12.41
CA THR A 73 -6.23 19.76 -12.34
C THR A 73 -6.91 20.51 -13.49
N SER A 74 -7.88 19.89 -14.16
CA SER A 74 -8.71 20.49 -15.23
C SER A 74 -10.18 20.10 -15.06
N ASP A 75 -11.10 20.98 -15.45
CA ASP A 75 -12.54 20.64 -15.53
C ASP A 75 -12.88 19.80 -16.77
N GLU A 76 -12.03 19.87 -17.80
CA GLU A 76 -11.99 18.98 -18.96
C GLU A 76 -10.68 18.18 -18.89
N PRO A 77 -10.60 17.11 -18.07
CA PRO A 77 -9.35 16.40 -17.84
C PRO A 77 -9.12 15.29 -18.87
N ASP A 78 -7.84 14.90 -19.05
CA ASP A 78 -7.47 13.71 -19.83
C ASP A 78 -7.72 12.42 -19.04
N LEU A 79 -7.61 12.50 -17.71
CA LEU A 79 -7.79 11.38 -16.79
C LEU A 79 -8.84 11.66 -15.72
N TYR A 80 -9.72 10.69 -15.51
CA TYR A 80 -10.53 10.60 -14.29
C TYR A 80 -9.88 9.70 -13.24
N ILE A 81 -9.88 10.18 -11.99
CA ILE A 81 -9.55 9.38 -10.82
C ILE A 81 -10.84 8.90 -10.16
N GLY A 82 -11.03 7.59 -10.20
CA GLY A 82 -12.08 6.88 -9.46
C GLY A 82 -11.56 6.38 -8.12
N LEU A 83 -12.42 6.41 -7.11
CA LEU A 83 -12.19 5.70 -5.85
C LEU A 83 -13.29 4.68 -5.69
N ASN A 84 -12.96 3.52 -5.11
CA ASN A 84 -13.90 2.47 -4.77
C ASN A 84 -13.44 1.75 -3.50
N SER A 85 -14.39 1.19 -2.76
CA SER A 85 -14.07 0.48 -1.52
C SER A 85 -15.02 -0.69 -1.29
N ARG A 86 -14.52 -1.83 -0.82
CA ARG A 86 -15.31 -3.06 -0.60
C ARG A 86 -14.88 -3.74 0.70
N VAL A 87 -15.82 -4.34 1.41
CA VAL A 87 -15.56 -5.17 2.61
C VAL A 87 -16.09 -6.57 2.34
N GLN A 88 -15.30 -7.59 2.65
CA GLN A 88 -15.67 -8.99 2.52
C GLN A 88 -15.37 -9.74 3.82
N GLU A 89 -16.31 -10.55 4.29
CA GLU A 89 -16.08 -11.46 5.42
C GLU A 89 -15.25 -12.67 4.93
N LYS A 90 -14.17 -12.99 5.64
CA LYS A 90 -13.28 -14.13 5.34
C LYS A 90 -13.03 -14.99 6.57
N MET A 91 -12.74 -16.27 6.34
CA MET A 91 -12.28 -17.19 7.38
C MET A 91 -10.76 -17.32 7.33
N GLY A 92 -10.09 -16.94 8.42
CA GLY A 92 -8.68 -17.17 8.66
C GLY A 92 -8.45 -18.48 9.41
N VAL A 93 -7.27 -19.06 9.22
CA VAL A 93 -6.82 -20.27 9.91
C VAL A 93 -5.45 -20.02 10.51
N THR A 94 -5.34 -20.17 11.83
CA THR A 94 -4.06 -20.12 12.53
C THR A 94 -3.75 -21.50 13.09
N SER A 95 -2.58 -22.03 12.75
CA SER A 95 -2.06 -23.26 13.34
C SER A 95 -0.91 -22.91 14.26
N THR A 96 -1.08 -23.17 15.56
CA THR A 96 0.01 -23.05 16.54
C THR A 96 0.62 -24.41 16.78
N PRO A 97 1.87 -24.66 16.35
CA PRO A 97 2.60 -25.87 16.73
C PRO A 97 2.97 -25.77 18.21
N THR A 98 2.52 -26.75 19.00
CA THR A 98 2.85 -26.83 20.43
C THR A 98 3.95 -27.87 20.62
N TYR A 99 5.06 -27.45 21.23
CA TYR A 99 6.16 -28.38 21.58
C TYR A 99 5.88 -28.97 22.97
N GLY A 100 5.51 -30.25 23.02
CA GLY A 100 5.32 -30.97 24.29
C GLY A 100 6.64 -31.50 24.83
N TYR A 101 7.06 -31.08 26.03
CA TYR A 101 8.16 -31.70 26.76
C TYR A 101 7.63 -32.97 27.47
N GLY A 102 7.98 -34.15 26.93
CA GLY A 102 7.64 -35.43 27.55
C GLY A 102 8.50 -35.73 28.78
N GLY A 103 7.88 -35.89 29.95
CA GLY A 103 8.54 -36.38 31.16
C GLY A 103 8.75 -37.90 31.15
N TYR A 104 9.78 -38.36 31.88
CA TYR A 104 10.30 -39.70 32.27
C TYR A 104 9.99 -41.00 31.47
N TYR A 105 8.90 -41.10 30.70
CA TYR A 105 8.53 -42.23 29.84
C TYR A 105 8.36 -41.78 28.38
N GLY A 106 9.40 -41.13 27.85
CA GLY A 106 9.67 -40.86 26.43
C GLY A 106 8.52 -41.02 25.45
N TYR A 107 7.72 -39.97 25.27
CA TYR A 107 6.92 -39.80 24.06
C TYR A 107 7.04 -38.33 23.63
N TYR A 108 7.83 -38.08 22.57
CA TYR A 108 7.90 -36.77 21.93
C TYR A 108 6.88 -36.77 20.78
N GLY A 109 5.77 -36.07 20.99
CA GLY A 109 4.72 -35.86 19.97
C GLY A 109 4.65 -34.39 19.58
N TRP A 110 4.45 -34.14 18.29
CA TRP A 110 4.08 -32.82 17.78
C TRP A 110 2.56 -32.75 17.76
N ASP A 111 1.98 -31.88 18.58
CA ASP A 111 0.55 -31.61 18.56
C ASP A 111 0.33 -30.22 17.95
N SER A 112 -0.60 -30.10 17.00
CA SER A 112 -0.91 -28.85 16.32
C SER A 112 -2.36 -28.48 16.53
N TYR A 113 -2.59 -27.36 17.21
CA TYR A 113 -3.92 -26.81 17.40
C TYR A 113 -4.20 -25.84 16.26
N THR A 114 -5.20 -26.17 15.45
CA THR A 114 -5.72 -25.29 14.40
C THR A 114 -6.94 -24.53 14.92
N ARG A 115 -6.89 -23.21 14.85
CA ARG A 115 -8.00 -22.31 15.20
C ARG A 115 -8.45 -21.56 13.95
N THR A 116 -9.74 -21.63 13.66
CA THR A 116 -10.38 -20.80 12.63
C THR A 116 -10.95 -19.54 13.27
N TYR A 117 -10.87 -18.40 12.59
CA TYR A 117 -11.51 -17.14 13.00
C TYR A 117 -12.12 -16.43 11.80
N VAL A 118 -13.16 -15.63 12.03
CA VAL A 118 -13.79 -14.80 10.99
C VAL A 118 -13.24 -13.38 11.11
N TYR A 119 -12.87 -12.77 9.99
CA TYR A 119 -12.40 -11.38 9.93
C TYR A 119 -12.95 -10.66 8.70
N ASN A 120 -13.04 -9.33 8.77
CA ASN A 120 -13.43 -8.50 7.64
C ASN A 120 -12.17 -8.04 6.89
N GLU A 121 -12.07 -8.42 5.62
CA GLU A 121 -11.05 -7.90 4.71
C GLU A 121 -11.62 -6.70 3.95
N SER A 122 -10.95 -5.56 4.09
CA SER A 122 -11.28 -4.33 3.38
C SER A 122 -10.33 -4.15 2.20
N THR A 123 -10.88 -3.73 1.07
CA THR A 123 -10.13 -3.35 -0.13
C THR A 123 -10.51 -1.94 -0.55
N VAL A 124 -9.51 -1.05 -0.63
CA VAL A 124 -9.63 0.28 -1.23
C VAL A 124 -8.97 0.24 -2.60
N VAL A 125 -9.65 0.77 -3.61
CA VAL A 125 -9.21 0.79 -5.00
C VAL A 125 -9.17 2.24 -5.51
N VAL A 126 -8.10 2.55 -6.23
CA VAL A 126 -7.91 3.79 -6.99
C VAL A 126 -7.85 3.41 -8.46
N ASP A 127 -8.74 3.99 -9.25
CA ASP A 127 -8.84 3.79 -10.69
C ASP A 127 -8.37 5.05 -11.41
N ILE A 128 -7.56 4.91 -12.45
CA ILE A 128 -7.20 5.98 -13.38
C ILE A 128 -7.78 5.61 -14.74
N ILE A 129 -8.66 6.47 -15.24
CA ILE A 129 -9.54 6.22 -16.38
C ILE A 129 -9.24 7.28 -17.45
N ASP A 130 -8.90 6.84 -18.64
CA ASP A 130 -8.85 7.68 -19.84
C ASP A 130 -10.27 8.20 -20.15
N VAL A 131 -10.39 9.52 -20.27
CA VAL A 131 -11.68 10.19 -20.48
C VAL A 131 -12.21 10.00 -21.90
N ASP A 132 -11.34 10.11 -22.90
CA ASP A 132 -11.71 10.02 -24.32
C ASP A 132 -12.18 8.62 -24.70
N GLU A 133 -11.46 7.59 -24.23
CA GLU A 133 -11.80 6.19 -24.49
C GLU A 133 -12.74 5.58 -23.43
N THR A 134 -12.99 6.30 -22.31
CA THR A 134 -13.72 5.78 -21.13
C THR A 134 -13.15 4.43 -20.67
N LYS A 135 -11.83 4.37 -20.53
CA LYS A 135 -11.10 3.11 -20.35
C LYS A 135 -10.20 3.15 -19.12
N LEU A 136 -10.25 2.09 -18.32
CA LEU A 136 -9.33 1.93 -17.19
C LEU A 136 -7.91 1.71 -17.71
N VAL A 137 -7.02 2.68 -17.48
CA VAL A 137 -5.62 2.61 -17.93
C VAL A 137 -4.67 2.22 -16.79
N TRP A 138 -5.04 2.47 -15.54
CA TRP A 138 -4.31 1.97 -14.38
C TRP A 138 -5.25 1.73 -13.20
N GLN A 139 -4.94 0.73 -12.38
CA GLN A 139 -5.62 0.47 -11.12
C GLN A 139 -4.61 0.13 -10.03
N GLY A 140 -4.81 0.68 -8.84
CA GLY A 140 -4.09 0.34 -7.63
C GLY A 140 -5.04 -0.02 -6.50
N ALA A 141 -4.72 -1.03 -5.70
CA ALA A 141 -5.55 -1.48 -4.59
C ALA A 141 -4.72 -1.73 -3.32
N ALA A 142 -5.30 -1.36 -2.17
CA ALA A 142 -4.83 -1.73 -0.85
C ALA A 142 -5.83 -2.67 -0.19
N THR A 143 -5.38 -3.87 0.17
CA THR A 143 -6.20 -4.91 0.80
C THR A 143 -5.64 -5.27 2.18
N GLY A 144 -6.50 -5.52 3.15
CA GLY A 144 -6.09 -6.00 4.47
C GLY A 144 -7.23 -6.01 5.50
N GLU A 145 -6.90 -6.45 6.71
CA GLU A 145 -7.83 -6.43 7.84
C GLU A 145 -7.78 -5.05 8.51
N PHE A 146 -8.64 -4.13 8.07
CA PHE A 146 -8.80 -2.80 8.67
C PHE A 146 -10.22 -2.28 8.51
N ASP A 147 -10.64 -1.43 9.43
CA ASP A 147 -11.88 -0.68 9.30
C ASP A 147 -11.65 0.54 8.41
N GLN A 148 -12.15 0.46 7.17
CA GLN A 148 -12.02 1.54 6.19
C GLN A 148 -12.71 2.84 6.59
N TYR A 149 -13.68 2.80 7.52
CA TYR A 149 -14.39 3.98 8.00
C TYR A 149 -13.68 4.69 9.16
N ASN A 150 -12.79 3.98 9.87
CA ASN A 150 -12.11 4.46 11.09
C ASN A 150 -10.57 4.43 10.97
N LEU A 151 -10.02 4.52 9.76
CA LEU A 151 -8.59 4.67 9.55
C LEU A 151 -8.08 5.98 10.15
N THR A 152 -6.97 5.92 10.90
CA THR A 152 -6.28 7.14 11.34
C THR A 152 -5.69 7.89 10.15
N GLU A 153 -5.54 9.21 10.27
CA GLU A 153 -4.98 10.04 9.18
C GLU A 153 -3.63 9.51 8.68
N GLY A 154 -2.70 9.21 9.58
CA GLY A 154 -1.38 8.68 9.19
C GLY A 154 -1.45 7.32 8.49
N LYS A 155 -2.42 6.46 8.83
CA LYS A 155 -2.61 5.18 8.11
C LYS A 155 -3.19 5.41 6.72
N MET A 156 -4.12 6.37 6.57
CA MET A 156 -4.69 6.75 5.28
C MET A 156 -3.65 7.39 4.37
N GLU A 157 -2.83 8.31 4.89
CA GLU A 157 -1.70 8.90 4.17
C GLU A 157 -0.70 7.84 3.71
N LYS A 158 -0.36 6.89 4.59
CA LYS A 158 0.50 5.77 4.22
C LYS A 158 -0.13 4.93 3.10
N MET A 159 -1.42 4.60 3.22
CA MET A 159 -2.15 3.82 2.21
C MET A 159 -2.11 4.51 0.84
N VAL A 160 -2.45 5.80 0.77
CA VAL A 160 -2.40 6.57 -0.49
C VAL A 160 -0.99 6.59 -1.07
N ASN A 161 0.02 6.85 -0.23
CA ASN A 161 1.41 6.88 -0.67
C ASN A 161 1.88 5.51 -1.19
N ASP A 162 1.47 4.42 -0.55
CA ASP A 162 1.82 3.08 -0.98
C ASP A 162 1.10 2.70 -2.30
N ILE A 163 -0.19 3.04 -2.45
CA ILE A 163 -0.96 2.79 -3.68
C ILE A 163 -0.38 3.60 -4.84
N MET A 164 -0.31 4.93 -4.70
CA MET A 164 0.20 5.83 -5.75
C MET A 164 1.70 5.65 -5.99
N GLY A 165 2.42 5.11 -5.01
CA GLY A 165 3.79 4.65 -5.15
C GLY A 165 3.93 3.53 -6.19
N GLN A 166 2.89 2.79 -6.53
CA GLN A 166 2.94 1.80 -7.62
C GLN A 166 2.46 2.34 -8.98
N TYR A 167 2.10 3.62 -9.09
CA TYR A 167 1.80 4.23 -10.38
C TYR A 167 3.10 4.53 -11.16
N PRO A 168 3.34 3.93 -12.33
CA PRO A 168 4.62 4.05 -13.00
C PRO A 168 4.85 5.39 -13.69
N PHE A 169 3.81 6.09 -14.14
CA PHE A 169 3.98 7.18 -15.11
C PHE A 169 3.98 8.58 -14.49
N GLN A 170 4.43 9.55 -15.27
CA GLN A 170 4.31 10.98 -15.01
C GLN A 170 3.48 11.60 -16.13
N ALA A 171 3.00 12.82 -15.93
CA ALA A 171 2.32 13.57 -16.97
C ALA A 171 3.19 13.69 -18.23
N GLY A 172 2.58 13.47 -19.39
CA GLY A 172 3.22 13.67 -20.69
C GLY A 172 4.32 12.66 -21.07
N THR A 173 4.41 11.49 -20.41
CA THR A 173 5.45 10.49 -20.73
C THR A 173 5.00 9.03 -20.63
N ASN A 174 5.47 8.21 -21.57
CA ASN A 174 5.37 6.75 -21.53
C ASN A 174 6.53 6.07 -20.79
N GLU A 175 7.56 6.83 -20.42
CA GLU A 175 8.70 6.28 -19.70
C GLU A 175 8.32 6.05 -18.23
N PRO A 176 8.36 4.81 -17.72
CA PRO A 176 8.12 4.55 -16.32
C PRO A 176 9.16 5.26 -15.45
N ARG A 177 8.71 5.80 -14.33
CA ARG A 177 9.56 6.29 -13.24
C ARG A 177 10.55 5.19 -12.82
N LYS A 178 11.61 5.59 -12.13
CA LYS A 178 12.59 4.64 -11.60
C LYS A 178 11.94 3.70 -10.57
N LEU A 179 11.91 2.41 -10.86
CA LEU A 179 11.47 1.37 -9.92
C LEU A 179 12.47 1.24 -8.76
N MET A 180 11.93 1.17 -7.55
CA MET A 180 12.62 1.07 -6.26
C MET A 180 12.04 -0.11 -5.48
N TYR A 181 12.91 -0.81 -4.75
CA TYR A 181 12.52 -1.95 -3.89
C TYR A 181 11.71 -3.04 -4.62
N ASN A 182 11.88 -3.14 -5.95
CA ASN A 182 11.13 -4.04 -6.83
C ASN A 182 9.59 -3.94 -6.69
N LYS A 183 9.07 -2.79 -6.24
CA LYS A 183 7.65 -2.61 -5.95
C LYS A 183 7.13 -1.19 -6.14
N TYR A 184 7.89 -0.18 -5.75
CA TYR A 184 7.44 1.22 -5.74
C TYR A 184 8.27 2.08 -6.68
N TYR A 185 7.67 3.07 -7.30
CA TYR A 185 8.33 4.03 -8.16
C TYR A 185 8.77 5.26 -7.35
N ALA A 186 9.98 5.75 -7.67
CA ALA A 186 10.51 6.94 -7.03
C ALA A 186 9.57 8.15 -7.27
N LYS A 187 9.26 8.91 -6.22
CA LYS A 187 8.62 10.22 -6.41
C LYS A 187 9.54 11.12 -7.24
N PRO A 188 8.99 11.86 -8.22
CA PRO A 188 9.75 12.88 -8.93
C PRO A 188 10.33 13.90 -7.94
N LYS A 189 11.47 14.48 -8.30
CA LYS A 189 12.16 15.48 -7.49
C LYS A 189 11.52 16.85 -7.61
#